data_AF-A0A9D2JQS6-F1
#
_entry.id   AF-A0A9D2JQS6-F1
#
_cell.length_a   1.000
_cell.length_b   1.000
_cell.length_c   1.000
_cell.angle_alpha   90.00
_cell.angle_beta   90.00
_cell.angle_gamma   90.00
#
_symmetry.space_group_name_H-M   'P 1'
#
loop_
_entity.id
_entity.type
_entity.pdbx_description
1 polymer ?
#
loop_
_entity_poly.entity_id
_entity_poly.type
_entity_poly.pdbx_seq_one_letter_code
_entity_poly.pdbx_strand_id
1 'polypeptide(L)'
;MWFEPEMVSEDSRLYAEHPDWCLRNPLRGPVRGRAQLVLDLCNPQVVDAVFEKMAAAVEESGAKYLKWDMNRYLADLYAPSLPPERQREV
;
A
#
# COMPACT_ATOMS: atom_id res chain seq x y z
N MET A 1 13.56 -13.98 -0.11
CA MET A 1 12.10 -13.76 0.04
C MET A 1 11.68 -12.63 -0.89
N TRP A 2 10.45 -12.64 -1.41
CA TRP A 2 9.93 -11.60 -2.31
C TRP A 2 8.78 -10.87 -1.63
N PHE A 3 8.75 -9.54 -1.75
CA PHE A 3 7.68 -8.67 -1.25
C PHE A 3 7.29 -7.63 -2.30
N GLU A 4 6.03 -7.22 -2.26
CA GLU A 4 5.49 -6.05 -2.96
C GLU A 4 4.68 -5.23 -1.93
N PRO A 5 5.37 -4.46 -1.07
CA PRO A 5 4.76 -3.88 0.12
C PRO A 5 3.89 -2.64 -0.14
N GLU A 6 3.99 -2.03 -1.32
CA GLU A 6 3.18 -0.86 -1.68
C GLU A 6 1.78 -1.22 -2.19
N MET A 7 1.50 -2.50 -2.44
CA MET A 7 0.28 -2.93 -3.12
C MET A 7 -0.69 -3.68 -2.21
N VAL A 8 -1.95 -3.62 -2.59
CA VAL A 8 -3.02 -4.38 -1.94
C VAL A 8 -4.02 -4.88 -2.98
N SER A 9 -4.46 -6.13 -2.81
CA SER A 9 -5.60 -6.69 -3.55
C SER A 9 -6.90 -6.38 -2.83
N GLU A 10 -7.96 -6.03 -3.56
CA GLU A 10 -9.30 -5.87 -2.99
C GLU A 10 -9.84 -7.19 -2.41
N ASP A 11 -9.35 -8.32 -2.91
CA ASP A 11 -9.58 -9.66 -2.34
C ASP A 11 -8.46 -10.03 -1.35
N SER A 12 -8.27 -9.20 -0.33
CA SER A 12 -7.32 -9.47 0.76
C SER A 12 -7.91 -9.08 2.11
N ARG A 13 -7.42 -9.74 3.18
CA ARG A 13 -7.82 -9.38 4.56
C ARG A 13 -7.48 -7.94 4.90
N LEU A 14 -6.30 -7.47 4.46
CA LEU A 14 -5.85 -6.10 4.69
C LEU A 14 -6.85 -5.09 4.10
N TYR A 15 -7.33 -5.32 2.88
CA TYR A 15 -8.32 -4.44 2.26
C TYR A 15 -9.70 -4.55 2.93
N ALA A 16 -10.11 -5.76 3.31
CA ALA A 16 -11.38 -5.96 4.00
C ALA A 16 -11.42 -5.26 5.37
N GLU A 17 -10.30 -5.23 6.08
CA GLU A 17 -10.14 -4.57 7.38
C GLU A 17 -9.93 -3.05 7.24
N HIS A 18 -9.19 -2.62 6.21
CA HIS A 18 -8.76 -1.24 6.00
C HIS A 18 -8.92 -0.79 4.54
N PRO A 19 -10.17 -0.65 4.03
CA PRO A 19 -10.40 -0.20 2.66
C PRO A 19 -9.99 1.27 2.43
N ASP A 20 -9.81 2.04 3.51
CA ASP A 20 -9.38 3.44 3.53
C ASP A 20 -7.85 3.62 3.39
N TRP A 21 -7.08 2.53 3.49
CA TRP A 21 -5.61 2.58 3.39
C TRP A 21 -5.07 2.61 1.96
N CYS A 22 -5.93 2.75 0.96
CA CYS A 22 -5.52 2.85 -0.44
C CYS A 22 -5.51 4.31 -0.92
N LEU A 23 -4.62 4.62 -1.85
CA LEU A 23 -4.76 5.84 -2.66
C LEU A 23 -6.11 5.81 -3.37
N ARG A 24 -6.89 6.87 -3.17
CA ARG A 24 -8.26 6.94 -3.69
C ARG A 24 -8.70 8.37 -3.90
N ASN A 25 -9.00 8.70 -5.14
CA ASN A 25 -9.64 9.96 -5.46
C ASN A 25 -11.13 9.94 -5.04
N PRO A 26 -11.63 10.86 -4.22
CA PRO A 26 -13.03 10.85 -3.75
C PRO A 26 -14.05 11.12 -4.86
N LEU A 27 -13.63 11.68 -5.98
CA LEU A 27 -14.49 12.02 -7.12
C LEU A 27 -14.50 10.93 -8.21
N ARG A 28 -13.68 9.88 -8.07
CA ARG A 28 -13.51 8.84 -9.10
C ARG A 28 -13.49 7.43 -8.50
N GLY A 29 -13.82 6.43 -9.31
CA GLY A 29 -13.61 5.04 -8.93
C GLY A 29 -12.12 4.67 -8.95
N PRO A 30 -11.71 3.60 -8.25
CA PRO A 30 -10.31 3.19 -8.19
C PRO A 30 -9.82 2.66 -9.55
N VAL A 31 -8.66 3.13 -9.98
CA VAL A 31 -7.94 2.63 -11.15
C VAL A 31 -7.07 1.44 -10.73
N ARG A 32 -7.37 0.29 -11.31
CA ARG A 32 -6.62 -0.96 -11.11
C ARG A 32 -5.51 -1.08 -12.14
N GLY A 33 -4.32 -1.46 -11.70
CA GLY A 33 -3.22 -1.93 -12.53
C GLY A 33 -2.86 -3.33 -12.06
N ARG A 34 -2.75 -4.30 -12.98
CA ARG A 34 -2.50 -5.71 -12.62
C ARG A 34 -3.48 -6.27 -11.56
N ALA A 35 -4.73 -5.82 -11.59
CA ALA A 35 -5.80 -6.17 -10.63
C ALA A 35 -5.51 -5.83 -9.14
N GLN A 36 -4.62 -4.89 -8.86
CA GLN A 36 -4.28 -4.43 -7.51
C GLN A 36 -4.41 -2.90 -7.37
N LEU A 37 -4.47 -2.42 -6.14
CA LEU A 37 -4.45 -1.00 -5.73
C LEU A 37 -3.12 -0.65 -5.05
N VAL A 38 -2.87 0.64 -4.85
CA VAL A 38 -1.68 1.16 -4.17
C VAL A 38 -2.07 1.64 -2.77
N LEU A 39 -1.28 1.27 -1.76
CA LEU A 39 -1.44 1.72 -0.38
C LEU A 39 -1.04 3.19 -0.22
N ASP A 40 -1.72 3.91 0.68
CA ASP A 40 -1.39 5.28 1.07
C ASP A 40 -0.21 5.27 2.04
N LEU A 41 1.01 5.28 1.49
CA LEU A 41 2.24 5.34 2.27
C LEU A 41 2.54 6.74 2.85
N CYS A 42 1.69 7.74 2.60
CA CYS A 42 1.74 9.00 3.35
C CYS A 42 1.15 8.83 4.77
N ASN A 43 0.37 7.77 5.01
CA ASN A 43 -0.18 7.44 6.32
C ASN A 43 0.84 6.64 7.15
N PRO A 44 1.36 7.18 8.28
CA PRO A 44 2.30 6.46 9.12
C PRO A 44 1.77 5.11 9.63
N GLN A 45 0.46 4.99 9.87
CA GLN A 45 -0.14 3.73 10.32
C GLN A 45 -0.03 2.63 9.26
N VAL A 46 -0.12 2.99 7.98
CA VAL A 46 0.06 2.04 6.87
C VAL A 46 1.51 1.60 6.80
N VAL A 47 2.45 2.54 6.92
CA VAL A 47 3.89 2.24 6.93
C VAL A 47 4.24 1.30 8.08
N ASP A 48 3.79 1.60 9.30
CA ASP A 48 4.04 0.78 10.49
C ASP A 48 3.43 -0.63 10.32
N ALA A 49 2.19 -0.73 9.86
CA ALA A 49 1.53 -2.02 9.68
C ALA A 49 2.19 -2.91 8.61
N VAL A 50 2.66 -2.31 7.51
CA VAL A 50 3.41 -3.03 6.46
C VAL A 50 4.78 -3.44 6.98
N PHE A 51 5.49 -2.55 7.69
CA PHE A 51 6.78 -2.84 8.29
C PHE A 51 6.71 -4.02 9.27
N GLU A 52 5.77 -3.99 10.22
CA GLU A 52 5.63 -5.07 11.23
C GLU A 52 5.35 -6.43 10.58
N LYS A 53 4.50 -6.47 9.54
CA LYS A 53 4.22 -7.72 8.80
C LYS A 53 5.44 -8.23 8.05
N MET A 54 6.20 -7.34 7.41
CA MET A 54 7.44 -7.71 6.72
C MET A 54 8.50 -8.18 7.70
N ALA A 55 8.71 -7.45 8.81
CA ALA A 55 9.69 -7.76 9.83
C ALA A 55 9.44 -9.14 10.43
N ALA A 56 8.18 -9.43 10.82
CA ALA A 56 7.79 -10.75 11.34
C ALA A 56 8.08 -11.88 10.34
N ALA A 57 7.73 -11.70 9.06
CA ALA A 57 7.96 -12.72 8.02
C ALA A 57 9.47 -12.94 7.74
N VAL A 58 10.28 -11.88 7.83
CA VAL A 58 11.74 -11.99 7.67
C VAL A 58 12.38 -12.69 8.87
N GLU A 59 11.97 -12.36 10.08
CA GLU A 59 12.44 -13.00 11.30
C GLU A 59 12.09 -14.49 11.32
N GLU A 60 10.83 -14.83 11.01
CA GLU A 60 10.33 -16.21 10.96
C GLU A 60 11.07 -17.05 9.90
N SER A 61 11.33 -16.48 8.72
CA SER A 61 11.99 -17.21 7.63
C SER A 61 13.51 -17.24 7.72
N GLY A 62 14.13 -16.37 8.51
CA GLY A 62 15.58 -16.18 8.54
C GLY A 62 16.16 -15.65 7.22
N ALA A 63 15.33 -15.03 6.37
CA ALA A 63 15.73 -14.59 5.03
C ALA A 63 16.95 -13.66 5.08
N LYS A 64 17.96 -13.96 4.24
CA LYS A 64 19.19 -13.14 4.10
C LYS A 64 19.18 -12.21 2.89
N TYR A 65 18.17 -12.37 2.04
CA TYR A 65 17.99 -11.56 0.85
C TYR A 65 16.49 -11.31 0.62
N LEU A 66 16.17 -10.06 0.32
CA LEU A 66 14.85 -9.60 -0.06
C LEU A 66 14.87 -9.10 -1.50
N LYS A 67 13.96 -9.62 -2.33
CA LYS A 67 13.57 -8.97 -3.57
C LYS A 67 12.36 -8.12 -3.26
N TRP A 68 12.55 -6.81 -3.30
CA TRP A 68 11.49 -5.81 -3.22
C TRP A 68 11.03 -5.49 -4.63
N ASP A 69 9.75 -5.61 -4.90
CA ASP A 69 9.16 -5.39 -6.22
C ASP A 69 7.99 -4.40 -6.15
N MET A 70 7.59 -3.85 -7.29
CA MET A 70 6.54 -2.84 -7.39
C MET A 70 5.94 -2.91 -8.80
N ASN A 71 4.76 -3.54 -8.94
CA ASN A 71 4.29 -4.02 -10.25
C ASN A 71 3.20 -3.15 -10.91
N ARG A 72 3.04 -1.88 -10.51
CA ARG A 72 2.17 -0.92 -11.23
C ARG A 72 2.57 0.52 -10.98
N TYR A 73 2.31 1.41 -11.94
CA TYR A 73 2.43 2.84 -11.70
C TYR A 73 1.35 3.36 -10.73
N LEU A 74 1.67 4.49 -10.09
CA LEU A 74 0.70 5.28 -9.33
C LEU A 74 -0.38 5.82 -10.28
N ALA A 75 -1.63 5.69 -9.85
CA ALA A 75 -2.79 6.34 -10.44
C ALA A 75 -3.69 6.80 -9.28
N ASP A 76 -4.64 7.70 -9.56
CA ASP A 76 -5.51 8.27 -8.51
C ASP A 76 -4.72 8.89 -7.34
N LEU A 77 -3.69 9.69 -7.67
CA LEU A 77 -2.82 10.40 -6.71
C LEU A 77 -3.64 11.30 -5.78
N TYR A 78 -4.13 10.70 -4.71
CA TYR A 78 -4.89 11.32 -3.64
C TYR A 78 -4.74 10.44 -2.41
N ALA A 79 -4.06 10.98 -1.39
CA ALA A 79 -3.83 10.31 -0.12
C ALA A 79 -4.92 10.73 0.87
N PRO A 80 -5.83 9.82 1.27
CA PRO A 80 -6.88 10.15 2.25
C PRO A 80 -6.32 10.65 3.59
N SER A 81 -5.09 10.27 3.93
CA SER A 81 -4.40 10.69 5.16
C SER A 81 -3.90 12.14 5.15
N LEU A 82 -3.83 12.79 3.99
CA LEU A 82 -3.33 14.16 3.86
C LEU A 82 -4.47 15.19 3.77
N PRO A 83 -4.29 16.41 4.32
CA PRO A 83 -5.24 17.49 4.09
C PRO A 83 -5.17 18.00 2.64
N PRO A 84 -6.22 18.68 2.12
CA PRO A 84 -6.31 19.09 0.72
C PRO A 84 -5.09 19.86 0.18
N GLU A 85 -4.51 20.73 1.00
CA GLU A 85 -3.35 21.54 0.67
C GLU A 85 -2.05 20.75 0.47
N ARG A 86 -1.98 19.51 0.99
CA ARG A 86 -0.81 18.63 0.91
C ARG A 86 -0.95 17.51 -0.10
N GLN A 87 -2.04 17.47 -0.88
CA GLN A 87 -2.28 16.41 -1.87
C GLN A 87 -1.26 16.37 -3.03
N ARG A 88 -0.33 17.33 -3.10
CA ARG A 88 0.80 17.33 -4.05
C ARG A 88 2.04 16.61 -3.53
N GLU A 89 2.01 16.11 -2.29
CA GLU A 89 3.09 15.33 -1.66
C GLU A 89 2.94 13.82 -1.91
N VAL A 90 1.85 13.41 -2.56
CA VAL A 90 1.52 12.02 -2.92
C VAL A 90 2.33 11.54 -4.10
#